data_AF-A0A9X2AAM6-F1
#
_entry.id   AF-A0A9X2AAM6-F1
#
_cell.length_a   1.000
_cell.length_b   1.000
_cell.length_c   1.000
_cell.angle_alpha   90.00
_cell.angle_beta   90.00
_cell.angle_gamma   90.00
#
_symmetry.space_group_name_H-M   'P 1'
#
loop_
_entity.id
_entity.type
_entity.pdbx_description
1 polymer ?
#
loop_
_entity_poly.entity_id
_entity_poly.type
_entity_poly.pdbx_seq_one_letter_code
_entity_poly.pdbx_strand_id
1 'polypeptide(L)'
;MISTLTFGQKKISGKYSNKFGEKIELKTDSTFTYNWQFDLASSWSKGKWSLKNDTIFFDVIPIMDTLKIVKNNKYSDSLILSSDQKPGLAKNIEFITNTLSSGGQNRQKPPKKLFIKNGKLFRLNENNEIDKKQHQQPGRNKKYKTYFYKTD
;
A
#
# COMPACT_ATOMS: atom_id res chain seq x y z
N MET A 1 -13.76 -12.65 22.22
CA MET A 1 -14.54 -11.89 21.21
C MET A 1 -14.38 -12.60 19.88
N ILE A 2 -15.43 -13.28 19.40
CA ILE A 2 -15.38 -14.07 18.17
C ILE A 2 -15.63 -13.10 17.01
N SER A 3 -14.61 -12.85 16.19
CA SER A 3 -14.74 -12.11 14.94
C SER A 3 -15.63 -12.91 13.99
N THR A 4 -16.86 -12.43 13.73
CA THR A 4 -17.73 -12.94 12.68
C THR A 4 -17.13 -12.59 11.31
N LEU A 5 -16.27 -13.47 10.81
CA LEU A 5 -15.80 -13.46 9.43
C LEU A 5 -17.01 -13.65 8.51
N THR A 6 -17.35 -12.62 7.74
CA THR A 6 -18.40 -12.74 6.72
C THR A 6 -17.87 -13.54 5.52
N PHE A 7 -18.68 -14.47 5.00
CA PHE A 7 -18.31 -15.40 3.91
C PHE A 7 -17.69 -14.70 2.67
N GLY A 8 -18.11 -13.45 2.41
CA GLY A 8 -17.55 -12.62 1.35
C GLY A 8 -16.08 -12.23 1.55
N GLN A 9 -15.66 -11.97 2.79
CA GLN A 9 -14.25 -11.62 3.08
C GLN A 9 -13.32 -12.79 2.78
N LYS A 10 -13.70 -14.02 3.17
CA LYS A 10 -12.89 -15.23 2.92
C LYS A 10 -12.65 -15.49 1.42
N LYS A 11 -13.61 -15.14 0.55
CA LYS A 11 -13.48 -15.30 -0.91
C LYS A 11 -12.56 -14.27 -1.55
N ILE A 12 -12.55 -13.05 -1.01
CA ILE A 12 -11.79 -11.90 -1.52
C ILE A 12 -10.39 -11.83 -0.93
N SER A 13 -10.18 -12.37 0.28
CA SER A 13 -8.84 -12.49 0.85
C SER A 13 -7.89 -13.26 -0.06
N GLY A 14 -6.64 -12.81 -0.09
CA GLY A 14 -5.59 -13.37 -0.92
C GLY A 14 -4.60 -12.33 -1.41
N LYS A 15 -3.65 -12.79 -2.23
CA LYS A 15 -2.64 -11.94 -2.86
C LYS A 15 -3.06 -11.58 -4.27
N TYR A 16 -2.83 -10.33 -4.60
CA TYR A 16 -3.15 -9.71 -5.87
C TYR A 16 -1.92 -9.00 -6.40
N SER A 17 -1.64 -9.13 -7.69
CA SER A 17 -0.57 -8.39 -8.33
C SER A 17 -0.99 -7.81 -9.66
N ASN A 18 -0.24 -6.82 -10.14
CA ASN A 18 -0.38 -6.32 -11.49
C ASN A 18 0.95 -6.37 -12.24
N LYS A 19 0.94 -5.92 -13.51
CA LYS A 19 2.14 -5.91 -14.35
C LYS A 19 3.09 -4.74 -14.08
N PHE A 20 2.75 -3.86 -13.14
CA PHE A 20 3.47 -2.62 -12.87
C PHE A 20 4.20 -2.65 -11.52
N GLY A 21 4.46 -3.85 -10.99
CA GLY A 21 5.20 -4.03 -9.73
C GLY A 21 4.38 -3.81 -8.47
N GLU A 22 3.06 -3.63 -8.59
CA GLU A 22 2.17 -3.48 -7.44
C GLU A 22 1.67 -4.84 -6.96
N LYS A 23 1.68 -5.02 -5.64
CA LYS A 23 1.18 -6.19 -4.92
C LYS A 23 0.28 -5.74 -3.79
N ILE A 24 -0.90 -6.35 -3.66
CA ILE A 24 -1.86 -6.14 -2.58
C ILE A 24 -2.14 -7.49 -1.94
N GLU A 25 -2.02 -7.56 -0.62
CA GLU A 25 -2.46 -8.70 0.16
C GLU A 25 -3.66 -8.27 1.01
N LEU A 26 -4.80 -8.92 0.82
CA LEU A 26 -6.00 -8.74 1.61
C LEU A 26 -6.08 -9.87 2.64
N LYS A 27 -5.87 -9.56 3.91
CA LYS A 27 -5.94 -10.54 5.00
C LYS A 27 -7.37 -10.69 5.49
N THR A 28 -7.65 -11.83 6.11
CA THR A 28 -8.98 -12.18 6.63
C THR A 28 -9.39 -11.35 7.84
N ASP A 29 -8.43 -10.75 8.55
CA ASP A 29 -8.63 -9.86 9.70
C ASP A 29 -8.95 -8.40 9.30
N SER A 30 -9.38 -8.18 8.05
CA SER A 30 -9.66 -6.86 7.47
C SER A 30 -8.45 -5.93 7.42
N THR A 31 -7.22 -6.44 7.53
CA THR A 31 -6.00 -5.67 7.28
C THR A 31 -5.44 -5.94 5.88
N PHE A 32 -4.70 -4.98 5.34
CA PHE A 32 -4.03 -5.15 4.05
C PHE A 32 -2.56 -4.76 4.11
N THR A 33 -1.80 -5.34 3.19
CA THR A 33 -0.46 -4.85 2.85
C THR A 33 -0.42 -4.47 1.38
N TYR A 34 0.21 -3.35 1.06
CA TYR A 34 0.49 -2.91 -0.29
C TYR A 34 1.99 -2.76 -0.44
N ASN A 35 2.53 -3.27 -1.54
CA ASN A 35 3.92 -3.09 -1.93
C ASN A 35 3.97 -2.65 -3.38
N TRP A 36 4.83 -1.69 -3.68
CA TRP A 36 5.18 -1.29 -5.02
C TRP A 36 6.69 -1.35 -5.16
N GLN A 37 7.16 -1.87 -6.27
CA GLN A 37 8.57 -1.92 -6.60
C GLN A 37 8.77 -1.67 -8.09
N PHE A 38 9.66 -0.74 -8.41
CA PHE A 38 10.09 -0.47 -9.77
C PHE A 38 11.57 -0.08 -9.76
N ASP A 39 12.42 -0.89 -10.39
CA ASP A 39 13.87 -0.70 -10.39
C ASP A 39 14.42 -0.61 -8.94
N LEU A 40 15.15 0.46 -8.60
CA LEU A 40 15.66 0.72 -7.24
C LEU A 40 14.65 1.43 -6.32
N ALA A 41 13.48 1.80 -6.82
CA ALA A 41 12.44 2.47 -6.06
C ALA A 41 11.46 1.46 -5.45
N SER A 42 11.05 1.70 -4.21
CA SER A 42 10.08 0.86 -3.53
C SER A 42 9.16 1.65 -2.61
N SER A 43 7.96 1.13 -2.41
CA SER A 43 7.00 1.68 -1.46
C SER A 43 6.26 0.56 -0.78
N TRP A 44 5.95 0.75 0.50
CA TRP A 44 5.05 -0.13 1.21
C TRP A 44 4.01 0.68 1.98
N SER A 45 2.83 0.09 2.17
CA SER A 45 1.74 0.65 2.97
C SER A 45 0.99 -0.46 3.68
N LYS A 46 0.42 -0.14 4.84
CA LYS A 46 -0.47 -1.03 5.58
C LYS A 46 -1.69 -0.27 6.05
N GLY A 47 -2.73 -1.02 6.41
CA GLY A 47 -3.92 -0.44 6.98
C GLY A 47 -5.07 -1.41 7.01
N LYS A 48 -6.28 -0.87 6.97
CA LYS A 48 -7.53 -1.65 6.97
C LYS A 48 -8.18 -1.61 5.60
N TRP A 49 -8.90 -2.69 5.28
CA TRP A 49 -9.76 -2.72 4.12
C TRP A 49 -11.18 -3.09 4.52
N SER A 50 -12.14 -2.64 3.72
CA SER A 50 -13.54 -3.00 3.88
C SER A 50 -14.17 -3.22 2.52
N LEU A 51 -15.27 -3.97 2.50
CA LEU A 51 -16.04 -4.26 1.30
C LEU A 51 -17.42 -3.62 1.42
N LYS A 52 -17.80 -2.84 0.41
CA LYS A 52 -19.16 -2.36 0.23
C LYS A 52 -19.60 -2.66 -1.20
N ASN A 53 -20.64 -3.48 -1.34
CA ASN A 53 -21.06 -4.06 -2.62
C ASN A 53 -19.86 -4.77 -3.29
N ASP A 54 -19.52 -4.39 -4.51
CA ASP A 54 -18.37 -4.92 -5.26
C ASP A 54 -17.12 -4.02 -5.17
N THR A 55 -17.07 -3.09 -4.21
CA THR A 55 -15.95 -2.14 -4.07
C THR A 55 -15.21 -2.36 -2.76
N ILE A 56 -13.90 -2.58 -2.88
CA ILE A 56 -12.96 -2.64 -1.77
C ILE A 56 -12.47 -1.22 -1.48
N PHE A 57 -12.52 -0.81 -0.23
CA PHE A 57 -12.01 0.48 0.24
C PHE A 57 -10.77 0.25 1.10
N PHE A 58 -9.76 1.09 0.90
CA PHE A 58 -8.49 1.01 1.62
C PHE A 58 -8.32 2.24 2.50
N ASP A 59 -8.03 2.01 3.77
CA ASP A 59 -7.69 3.02 4.75
C ASP A 59 -6.27 2.80 5.25
N VAL A 60 -5.36 3.68 4.85
CA VAL A 60 -3.92 3.57 5.17
C VAL A 60 -3.70 4.06 6.60
N ILE A 61 -3.08 3.21 7.41
CA ILE A 61 -2.72 3.56 8.79
C ILE A 61 -1.20 3.76 8.81
N PRO A 62 -0.71 5.01 8.92
CA PRO A 62 0.71 5.28 8.93
C PRO A 62 1.36 4.72 10.20
N ILE A 63 2.56 4.17 10.04
CA ILE A 63 3.41 3.74 11.15
C ILE A 63 4.42 4.85 11.41
N MET A 64 4.49 5.30 12.66
CA MET A 64 5.32 6.41 13.08
C MET A 64 6.45 5.91 13.99
N ASP A 65 7.65 6.46 13.79
CA ASP A 65 8.79 6.31 14.69
C ASP A 65 8.99 7.59 15.49
N THR A 66 9.60 7.44 16.67
CA THR A 66 10.04 8.58 17.48
C THR A 66 11.49 8.89 17.17
N LEU A 67 11.73 10.09 16.63
CA LEU A 67 13.05 10.65 16.37
C LEU A 67 13.50 11.48 17.57
N LYS A 68 14.63 11.11 18.17
CA LYS A 68 15.27 11.91 19.23
C LYS A 68 16.18 12.97 18.62
N ILE A 69 15.84 14.23 18.83
CA ILE A 69 16.60 15.38 18.35
C ILE A 69 17.36 15.98 19.52
N VAL A 70 18.68 16.14 19.34
CA VAL A 70 19.56 16.83 20.30
C VAL A 70 20.08 18.10 19.62
N LYS A 71 19.69 19.26 20.12
CA LYS A 71 20.15 20.57 19.61
C LYS A 71 20.53 21.46 20.79
N ASN A 72 21.75 21.99 20.80
CA ASN A 72 22.26 22.87 21.86
C ASN A 72 22.02 22.30 23.28
N ASN A 73 22.33 21.02 23.49
CA ASN A 73 22.08 20.27 24.73
C ASN A 73 20.61 20.19 25.19
N LYS A 74 19.65 20.53 24.33
CA LYS A 74 18.21 20.30 24.57
C LYS A 74 17.75 19.05 23.83
N TYR A 75 16.98 18.23 24.53
CA TYR A 75 16.32 17.05 23.99
C TYR A 75 14.90 17.39 23.56
N SER A 76 14.50 16.92 22.40
CA SER A 76 13.13 17.00 21.90
C SER A 76 12.82 15.78 21.05
N ASP A 77 11.60 15.28 21.17
CA ASP A 77 11.13 14.16 20.38
C ASP A 77 10.26 14.65 19.22
N SER A 78 10.37 13.99 18.08
CA SER A 78 9.53 14.25 16.91
C SER A 78 8.97 12.92 16.37
N LEU A 79 7.79 12.98 15.73
CA LEU A 79 7.21 11.84 15.05
C LEU A 79 7.53 11.90 13.55
N ILE A 80 8.12 10.84 13.05
CA ILE A 80 8.44 10.68 11.62
C ILE A 80 7.80 9.42 11.07
N LEU A 81 7.60 9.34 9.76
CA LEU A 81 7.17 8.09 9.13
C LEU A 81 8.25 7.03 9.30
N SER A 82 7.84 5.86 9.79
CA SER A 82 8.74 4.71 9.92
C SER A 82 9.20 4.22 8.55
N SER A 83 10.47 3.83 8.45
CA SER A 83 11.01 3.20 7.25
C SER A 83 10.63 1.73 7.12
N ASP A 84 10.30 1.10 8.25
CA ASP A 84 9.90 -0.30 8.31
C ASP A 84 8.48 -0.45 8.87
N GLN A 85 8.02 -1.70 8.93
CA GLN A 85 6.64 -2.01 9.27
C GLN A 85 6.36 -2.07 10.78
N LYS A 86 7.22 -1.51 11.62
CA LYS A 86 7.14 -1.55 13.09
C LYS A 86 7.51 -0.17 13.66
N PRO A 87 6.76 0.32 14.66
CA PRO A 87 7.13 1.56 15.34
C PRO A 87 8.41 1.34 16.15
N GLY A 88 9.30 2.34 16.12
CA GLY A 88 10.58 2.29 16.79
C GLY A 88 11.15 3.65 17.17
N LEU A 89 12.37 3.60 17.72
CA LEU A 89 13.20 4.76 17.97
C LEU A 89 14.13 4.96 16.78
N ALA A 90 13.97 6.05 16.04
CA ALA A 90 14.82 6.39 14.92
C ALA A 90 16.00 7.25 15.38
N LYS A 91 17.20 6.95 14.85
CA LYS A 91 18.37 7.82 14.98
C LYS A 91 18.39 8.88 13.87
N ASN A 92 19.05 10.00 14.12
CA ASN A 92 19.20 11.05 13.09
C ASN A 92 19.84 10.54 11.79
N ILE A 93 20.85 9.67 11.88
CA ILE A 93 21.49 9.10 10.68
C ILE A 93 20.51 8.21 9.90
N GLU A 94 19.74 7.37 10.58
CA GLU A 94 18.71 6.52 9.96
C GLU A 94 17.66 7.37 9.27
N PHE A 95 17.18 8.43 9.94
CA PHE A 95 16.24 9.40 9.36
C PHE A 95 16.77 10.06 8.08
N ILE A 96 18.04 10.51 8.06
CA ILE A 96 18.67 11.08 6.87
C ILE A 96 18.75 10.04 5.75
N THR A 97 19.24 8.84 6.05
CA THR A 97 19.34 7.76 5.05
C THR A 97 17.99 7.37 4.46
N ASN A 98 16.94 7.32 5.29
CA ASN A 98 15.57 7.00 4.87
C ASN A 98 14.96 8.12 4.01
N THR A 99 15.29 9.37 4.32
CA THR A 99 14.83 10.53 3.56
C THR A 99 15.42 10.53 2.15
N LEU A 100 16.72 10.20 2.04
CA LEU A 100 17.46 10.11 0.77
C LEU A 100 17.17 8.82 -0.02
N SER A 101 16.62 7.79 0.63
CA SER A 101 16.28 6.53 -0.01
C SER A 101 15.07 6.67 -0.96
N SER A 102 15.15 5.99 -2.10
CA SER A 102 14.04 5.78 -3.04
C SER A 102 13.01 4.75 -2.53
N GLY A 103 13.24 4.18 -1.35
CA GLY A 103 12.37 3.24 -0.65
C GLY A 103 11.65 3.88 0.54
N GLY A 104 10.50 3.32 0.93
CA GLY A 104 9.91 3.59 2.25
C GLY A 104 8.40 3.54 2.30
N GLN A 105 7.85 4.03 3.40
CA GLN A 105 6.42 4.03 3.62
C GLN A 105 5.70 5.08 2.75
N ASN A 106 4.61 4.68 2.11
CA ASN A 106 3.69 5.58 1.39
C ASN A 106 4.36 6.47 0.31
N ARG A 107 5.55 6.12 -0.20
CA ARG A 107 6.24 6.82 -1.29
C ARG A 107 5.43 6.75 -2.59
N GLN A 108 4.87 5.58 -2.86
CA GLN A 108 3.80 5.33 -3.81
C GLN A 108 2.54 4.95 -3.04
N LYS A 109 1.47 5.73 -3.20
CA LYS A 109 0.21 5.52 -2.46
C LYS A 109 -0.57 4.32 -3.03
N PRO A 110 -1.15 3.47 -2.17
CA PRO A 110 -2.07 2.44 -2.62
C PRO A 110 -3.33 3.07 -3.25
N PRO A 111 -4.07 2.32 -4.08
CA PRO A 111 -5.37 2.78 -4.56
C PRO A 111 -6.33 2.97 -3.38
N LYS A 112 -7.10 4.08 -3.37
CA LYS A 112 -8.12 4.34 -2.33
C LYS A 112 -9.24 3.30 -2.34
N LYS A 113 -9.58 2.81 -3.53
CA LYS A 113 -10.61 1.80 -3.72
C LYS A 113 -10.38 1.00 -5.00
N LEU A 114 -10.87 -0.22 -5.02
CA LEU A 114 -10.83 -1.12 -6.18
C LEU A 114 -12.18 -1.79 -6.39
N PHE A 115 -12.60 -1.91 -7.64
CA PHE A 115 -13.84 -2.57 -8.03
C PHE A 115 -13.60 -4.02 -8.43
N ILE A 116 -14.38 -4.93 -7.89
CA ILE A 116 -14.32 -6.36 -8.16
C ILE A 116 -15.17 -6.65 -9.39
N LYS A 117 -14.56 -7.22 -10.43
CA LYS A 117 -15.30 -7.72 -11.61
C LYS A 117 -14.60 -8.92 -12.20
N ASN A 118 -15.32 -10.02 -12.41
CA ASN A 118 -14.80 -11.24 -13.05
C ASN A 118 -13.49 -11.75 -12.40
N GLY A 119 -13.44 -11.76 -11.06
CA GLY A 119 -12.26 -12.21 -10.30
C GLY A 119 -11.03 -11.28 -10.35
N LYS A 120 -11.17 -10.07 -10.91
CA LYS A 120 -10.10 -9.06 -11.02
C LYS A 120 -10.45 -7.82 -10.23
N LEU A 121 -9.43 -7.10 -9.77
CA LEU A 121 -9.59 -5.82 -9.08
C LEU A 121 -9.23 -4.67 -10.01
N PHE A 122 -10.19 -3.80 -10.31
CA PHE A 122 -10.03 -2.67 -11.21
C PHE A 122 -9.88 -1.38 -10.44
N ARG A 123 -9.01 -0.49 -10.92
CA ARG A 123 -9.00 0.90 -10.47
C ARG A 123 -10.27 1.61 -10.95
N LEU A 124 -10.74 2.54 -10.14
CA LEU A 124 -11.82 3.45 -10.50
C LEU A 124 -11.24 4.80 -10.89
N ASN A 125 -11.81 5.43 -11.92
CA ASN A 125 -11.50 6.81 -12.29
C ASN A 125 -12.24 7.80 -11.37
N GLU A 126 -12.08 9.10 -11.62
CA GLU A 126 -12.72 10.18 -10.86
C GLU A 126 -14.26 10.10 -10.89
N ASN A 127 -14.83 9.56 -11.97
CA ASN A 127 -16.27 9.35 -12.16
C ASN A 127 -16.80 8.05 -11.53
N ASN A 128 -15.97 7.32 -10.77
CA ASN A 128 -16.29 6.00 -10.19
C ASN A 128 -16.55 4.89 -11.21
N GLU A 129 -16.10 5.05 -12.44
CA GLU A 129 -16.15 4.02 -13.47
C GLU A 129 -14.84 3.23 -13.50
N ILE A 130 -14.90 2.00 -14.02
CA ILE A 130 -13.69 1.17 -14.22
C ILE A 130 -12.73 1.92 -15.14
N ASP A 131 -11.51 2.13 -14.65
CA ASP A 131 -10.44 2.74 -15.44
C ASP A 131 -10.02 1.76 -16.56
N LYS A 132 -10.34 2.15 -17.80
CA LYS A 132 -10.00 1.40 -19.01
C LYS A 132 -8.61 1.76 -19.55
N LYS A 133 -7.89 2.70 -18.92
CA LYS A 133 -6.56 3.12 -19.36
C LYS A 133 -5.61 1.92 -19.40
N GLN A 134 -4.79 1.91 -20.44
CA GLN A 134 -3.71 0.95 -20.57
C GLN A 134 -2.40 1.72 -20.50
N HIS A 135 -1.50 1.26 -19.63
CA HIS A 135 -0.21 1.89 -19.45
C HIS A 135 0.85 1.06 -20.16
N GLN A 136 1.81 1.78 -20.73
CA GLN A 136 2.99 1.21 -21.36
C GLN A 136 4.09 1.09 -20.30
N GLN A 137 4.81 -0.01 -20.30
CA GLN A 137 6.02 -0.13 -19.47
C GLN A 137 7.17 0.63 -20.14
N PRO A 138 8.04 1.30 -19.38
CA PRO A 138 9.25 1.91 -19.94
C PRO A 138 10.05 0.89 -20.77
N GLY A 139 10.48 1.29 -21.97
CA GLY A 139 11.27 0.43 -22.88
C GLY A 139 10.49 -0.65 -23.64
N ARG A 140 9.15 -0.70 -23.58
CA ARG A 140 8.33 -1.68 -24.32
C ARG A 140 7.18 -1.00 -25.04
N ASN A 141 6.83 -1.42 -26.27
CA ASN A 141 5.68 -0.86 -27.01
C ASN A 141 4.31 -1.42 -26.60
N LYS A 142 4.29 -2.48 -25.78
CA LYS A 142 3.05 -3.16 -25.39
C LYS A 142 2.36 -2.45 -24.23
N LYS A 143 1.07 -2.16 -24.41
CA LYS A 143 0.20 -1.57 -23.38
C LYS A 143 -0.49 -2.67 -22.58
N TYR A 144 -0.63 -2.46 -21.27
CA TYR A 144 -1.29 -3.39 -20.35
C TYR A 144 -2.39 -2.69 -19.56
N LYS A 145 -3.48 -3.40 -19.32
CA LYS A 145 -4.56 -2.97 -18.42
C LYS A 145 -4.04 -2.92 -16.97
N THR A 146 -4.57 -1.98 -16.18
CA THR A 146 -4.10 -1.67 -14.81
C THR A 146 -4.76 -2.49 -13.70
N TYR A 147 -5.52 -3.53 -14.05
CA TYR A 147 -6.19 -4.37 -13.06
C TYR A 147 -5.21 -5.29 -12.34
N PHE A 148 -5.58 -5.68 -11.12
CA PHE A 148 -4.90 -6.71 -10.35
C PHE A 148 -5.57 -8.06 -10.59
N TYR A 149 -4.75 -9.10 -10.69
CA TYR A 149 -5.19 -10.49 -10.76
C TYR A 149 -4.75 -11.20 -9.48
N LYS A 150 -5.57 -12.15 -9.03
CA LYS A 150 -5.24 -12.99 -7.88
C LYS A 150 -4.05 -13.88 -8.23
N THR A 151 -3.07 -14.00 -7.34
CA THR A 151 -1.87 -14.82 -7.53
C THR A 151 -1.83 -16.06 -6.64
N ASP A 152 -2.69 -16.09 -5.61
CA ASP A 152 -2.80 -17.16 -4.60
C ASP A 152 -4.27 -17.60 -4.47
#